data_AF-A0A377B6M7-F1
#
_entry.id   AF-A0A377B6M7-F1
#
_cell.length_a   1.000
_cell.length_b   1.000
_cell.length_c   1.000
_cell.angle_alpha   90.00
_cell.angle_beta   90.00
_cell.angle_gamma   90.00
#
_symmetry.space_group_name_H-M   'P 1'
#
loop_
_entity.id
_entity.type
_entity.pdbx_description
1 polymer ?
#
loop_
_entity_poly.entity_id
_entity_poly.type
_entity_poly.pdbx_seq_one_letter_code
_entity_poly.pdbx_strand_id
1 'polypeptide(L)'
;MDALGGLMAKAIDQAGIQFRILNASKGPAVRATRAQADRVLYRQAVRTALENQPNLMIFQQAVEDLIVENDRVVGAVTQMGLKFRAKAVVLTVGTFLDGKIHIGLDNYSGGRAGDPPSIPLSRRLRELPLRVGRLKTGTPPRIDARTIDFRRTGATAWR
;
A
#
# COMPACT_ATOMS: atom_id res chain seq x y z
N MET A 1 -1.74 -15.64 4.50
CA MET A 1 -0.56 -14.78 4.71
C MET A 1 0.21 -15.20 5.95
N ASP A 2 -0.40 -15.15 7.13
CA ASP A 2 0.26 -15.52 8.38
C ASP A 2 0.83 -16.95 8.38
N ALA A 3 -0.02 -17.94 8.07
CA ALA A 3 0.39 -19.35 7.99
C ALA A 3 1.52 -19.64 6.97
N LEU A 4 1.77 -18.73 6.01
CA LEU A 4 2.86 -18.84 5.04
C LEU A 4 4.12 -18.06 5.49
N GLY A 5 4.14 -17.54 6.72
CA GLY A 5 5.25 -16.76 7.28
C GLY A 5 5.21 -15.26 6.96
N GLY A 6 4.08 -14.73 6.48
CA GLY A 6 3.95 -13.31 6.14
C GLY A 6 3.91 -12.36 7.34
N LEU A 7 4.30 -11.10 7.13
CA LEU A 7 4.42 -10.09 8.19
C LEU A 7 3.10 -9.47 8.66
N MET A 8 2.07 -9.44 7.80
CA MET A 8 0.86 -8.64 8.00
C MET A 8 0.13 -8.94 9.32
N ALA A 9 0.03 -10.22 9.70
CA ALA A 9 -0.64 -10.62 10.95
C ALA A 9 0.13 -10.15 12.18
N LYS A 10 1.45 -10.39 12.23
CA LYS A 10 2.32 -9.92 13.32
C LYS A 10 2.29 -8.40 13.48
N ALA A 11 2.28 -7.67 12.35
CA ALA A 11 2.21 -6.21 12.38
C ALA A 11 0.87 -5.69 12.91
N ILE A 12 -0.26 -6.33 12.55
CA ILE A 12 -1.57 -5.91 13.09
C ILE A 12 -1.72 -6.32 14.56
N ASP A 13 -1.16 -7.44 15.00
CA ASP A 13 -1.19 -7.85 16.41
C ASP A 13 -0.43 -6.86 17.31
N GLN A 14 0.67 -6.29 16.82
CA GLN A 14 1.44 -5.27 17.55
C GLN A 14 0.79 -3.88 17.56
N ALA A 15 0.03 -3.55 16.51
CA ALA A 15 -0.51 -2.19 16.30
C ALA A 15 -2.02 -2.11 16.43
N GLY A 16 -2.68 -3.21 16.78
CA GLY A 16 -4.13 -3.30 16.84
C GLY A 16 -4.68 -2.57 18.07
N ILE A 17 -5.62 -1.66 17.85
CA ILE A 17 -6.32 -0.92 18.91
C ILE A 17 -7.72 -1.48 19.18
N GLN A 18 -8.23 -2.33 18.28
CA GLN A 18 -9.51 -3.03 18.43
C GLN A 18 -9.51 -4.26 17.53
N PHE A 19 -9.96 -5.41 18.03
CA PHE A 19 -10.18 -6.63 17.26
C PHE A 19 -11.64 -7.08 17.37
N ARG A 20 -12.20 -7.59 16.28
CA ARG A 20 -13.59 -8.07 16.22
C ARG A 20 -13.72 -9.28 15.30
N ILE A 21 -14.55 -10.23 15.70
CA ILE A 21 -15.01 -11.31 14.82
C ILE A 21 -16.29 -10.87 14.11
N LEU A 22 -16.21 -10.70 12.79
CA LEU A 22 -17.36 -10.52 11.92
C LEU A 22 -18.14 -11.83 11.81
N ASN A 23 -19.46 -11.76 11.71
CA ASN A 23 -20.38 -12.90 11.64
C ASN A 23 -20.24 -13.89 12.82
N ALA A 24 -19.93 -13.41 14.03
CA ALA A 24 -19.70 -14.26 15.20
C ALA A 24 -20.89 -15.20 15.54
N SER A 25 -22.13 -14.78 15.29
CA SER A 25 -23.33 -15.60 15.52
C SER A 25 -23.54 -16.71 14.47
N LYS A 26 -22.78 -16.71 13.37
CA LYS A 26 -22.85 -17.73 12.33
C LYS A 26 -21.79 -18.82 12.57
N GLY A 27 -21.88 -19.92 11.81
CA GLY A 27 -20.93 -21.04 11.89
C GLY A 27 -19.49 -20.62 11.57
N PRO A 28 -18.47 -21.38 12.02
CA PRO A 28 -17.05 -21.02 11.89
C PRO A 28 -16.60 -20.71 10.45
N ALA A 29 -17.18 -21.40 9.47
CA ALA A 29 -16.81 -21.27 8.05
C ALA A 29 -17.00 -19.86 7.46
N VAL A 30 -17.83 -19.00 8.07
CA VAL A 30 -18.15 -17.65 7.56
C VAL A 30 -17.69 -16.53 8.50
N ARG A 31 -16.94 -16.87 9.56
CA ARG A 31 -16.37 -15.90 10.51
C ARG A 31 -15.09 -15.30 9.94
N ALA A 32 -14.84 -14.03 10.26
CA ALA A 32 -13.60 -13.35 9.88
C ALA A 32 -13.16 -12.37 10.96
N THR A 33 -11.86 -12.31 11.24
CA THR A 33 -11.29 -11.32 12.17
C THR A 33 -11.03 -10.01 11.44
N ARG A 34 -11.46 -8.89 12.02
CA ARG A 34 -11.17 -7.54 11.58
C ARG A 34 -10.56 -6.76 12.74
N ALA A 35 -9.52 -5.99 12.46
CA ALA A 35 -8.91 -5.10 13.43
C ALA A 35 -8.90 -3.64 12.96
N GLN A 36 -8.97 -2.72 13.92
CA GLN A 36 -8.55 -1.34 13.73
C GLN A 36 -7.08 -1.23 14.14
N ALA A 37 -6.29 -0.59 13.29
CA ALA A 37 -4.87 -0.39 13.54
C ALA A 37 -4.61 1.06 13.96
N ASP A 38 -3.73 1.24 14.95
CA ASP A 38 -2.97 2.48 15.03
C ASP A 38 -2.06 2.57 13.80
N ARG A 39 -2.25 3.62 13.00
CA ARG A 39 -1.54 3.78 11.73
C ARG A 39 -0.04 4.02 11.92
N VAL A 40 0.36 4.69 12.99
CA VAL A 40 1.75 5.00 13.28
C VAL A 40 2.45 3.74 13.76
N LEU A 41 1.86 3.02 14.71
CA LEU A 41 2.42 1.77 15.22
C LEU A 41 2.49 0.71 14.13
N TYR A 42 1.47 0.58 13.28
CA TYR A 42 1.49 -0.40 12.19
C TYR A 42 2.62 -0.10 11.20
N ARG A 43 2.77 1.17 10.82
CA ARG A 43 3.88 1.60 9.95
C ARG A 43 5.23 1.33 10.60
N GLN A 44 5.37 1.59 11.89
CA GLN A 44 6.61 1.36 12.63
C GLN A 44 6.94 -0.13 12.72
N ALA A 45 5.97 -0.97 13.06
CA ALA A 45 6.13 -2.43 13.13
C ALA A 45 6.59 -3.01 11.79
N VAL A 46 5.97 -2.59 10.68
CA VAL A 46 6.39 -3.02 9.34
C VAL A 46 7.80 -2.54 9.01
N ARG A 47 8.10 -1.27 9.27
CA ARG A 47 9.43 -0.70 9.00
C ARG A 47 10.52 -1.44 9.77
N THR A 48 10.37 -1.59 11.08
CA THR A 48 11.33 -2.29 11.95
C THR A 48 11.54 -3.72 11.48
N ALA A 49 10.48 -4.44 11.12
CA ALA A 49 10.61 -5.82 10.64
C ALA A 49 11.40 -5.91 9.32
N LEU A 50 11.18 -4.99 8.38
CA LEU A 50 11.89 -4.98 7.09
C LEU A 50 13.35 -4.53 7.24
N GLU A 51 13.63 -3.51 8.06
CA GLU A 51 14.99 -3.02 8.30
C GLU A 51 15.90 -4.08 8.97
N ASN A 52 15.32 -5.04 9.68
CA ASN A 52 16.03 -6.11 10.37
C ASN A 52 15.93 -7.48 9.68
N GLN A 53 15.36 -7.56 8.47
CA GLN A 53 15.22 -8.81 7.73
C GLN A 53 16.56 -9.20 7.07
N PRO A 54 17.14 -10.37 7.38
CA PRO A 54 18.34 -10.84 6.70
C PRO A 54 18.15 -10.90 5.17
N ASN A 55 19.19 -10.50 4.44
CA ASN A 55 19.25 -10.45 2.97
C ASN A 55 18.27 -9.45 2.31
N LEU A 56 17.72 -8.50 3.07
CA LEU A 56 16.92 -7.40 2.55
C LEU A 56 17.68 -6.08 2.68
N MET A 57 17.91 -5.39 1.55
CA MET A 57 18.41 -4.03 1.54
C MET A 57 17.27 -3.08 1.17
N ILE A 58 17.03 -2.08 2.03
CA ILE A 58 16.09 -0.99 1.74
C ILE A 58 16.89 0.17 1.16
N PHE A 59 16.48 0.62 -0.02
CA PHE A 59 17.10 1.75 -0.70
C PHE A 59 16.02 2.73 -1.14
N GLN A 60 16.02 3.94 -0.56
CA GLN A 60 15.01 4.94 -0.83
C GLN A 60 15.32 5.69 -2.13
N GLN A 61 14.74 5.22 -3.23
CA GLN A 61 14.74 5.91 -4.52
C GLN A 61 13.49 5.54 -5.33
N ALA A 62 13.01 6.48 -6.15
CA ALA A 62 11.98 6.17 -7.14
C ALA A 62 12.60 5.35 -8.29
N VAL A 63 11.88 4.34 -8.75
CA VAL A 63 12.22 3.57 -9.97
C VAL A 63 11.49 4.21 -11.15
N GLU A 64 12.23 4.53 -12.21
CA GLU A 64 11.71 5.20 -13.40
C GLU A 64 11.72 4.32 -14.65
N ASP A 65 12.56 3.28 -14.69
CA ASP A 65 12.66 2.39 -15.86
C ASP A 65 13.05 0.96 -15.45
N LEU A 66 12.80 0.02 -16.36
CA LEU A 66 13.20 -1.38 -16.31
C LEU A 66 14.23 -1.67 -17.39
N ILE A 67 15.31 -2.34 -16.99
CA ILE A 67 16.32 -2.84 -17.93
C ILE A 67 15.80 -4.18 -18.45
N VAL A 68 15.56 -4.26 -19.76
CA VAL A 68 15.03 -5.45 -20.44
C VAL A 68 15.95 -5.82 -21.58
N GLU A 69 16.39 -7.08 -21.61
CA GLU A 69 17.25 -7.65 -22.64
C GLU A 69 16.57 -8.93 -23.16
N ASN A 70 16.37 -9.05 -24.48
CA ASN A 70 15.73 -10.22 -25.11
C ASN A 70 14.42 -10.66 -24.40
N ASP A 71 13.50 -9.71 -24.22
CA ASP A 71 12.21 -9.89 -23.52
C ASP A 71 12.30 -10.35 -22.05
N ARG A 72 13.49 -10.28 -21.44
CA ARG A 72 13.72 -10.62 -20.03
C ARG A 72 14.14 -9.39 -19.24
N VAL A 73 13.50 -9.17 -18.09
CA VAL A 73 13.95 -8.14 -17.15
C VAL A 73 15.29 -8.56 -16.53
N VAL A 74 16.24 -7.62 -16.52
CA VAL A 74 17.59 -7.82 -15.94
C VAL A 74 17.94 -6.77 -14.89
N GLY A 75 17.03 -5.82 -14.61
CA GLY A 75 17.25 -4.79 -13.61
C GLY A 75 16.25 -3.65 -13.64
N ALA A 76 16.55 -2.61 -12.86
CA ALA A 76 15.77 -1.38 -12.76
C ALA A 76 16.70 -0.15 -12.72
N VAL A 77 16.17 0.98 -13.18
CA VAL A 77 16.86 2.28 -13.16
C VAL A 77 16.11 3.22 -12.23
N THR A 78 16.83 3.86 -11.31
CA THR A 78 16.24 4.86 -10.41
C THR A 78 16.16 6.22 -11.08
N GLN A 79 15.39 7.13 -10.47
CA GLN A 79 15.31 8.53 -10.87
C GLN A 79 16.68 9.24 -10.89
N MET A 80 17.61 8.82 -10.03
CA MET A 80 18.99 9.34 -10.02
C MET A 80 19.89 8.71 -11.10
N GLY A 81 19.35 7.85 -11.97
CA GLY A 81 20.10 7.15 -13.00
C GLY A 81 20.90 5.93 -12.50
N LEU A 82 20.78 5.56 -11.22
CA LEU A 82 21.44 4.36 -10.69
C LEU A 82 20.81 3.11 -11.28
N LYS A 83 21.64 2.16 -11.71
CA LYS A 83 21.21 0.90 -12.31
C LYS A 83 21.44 -0.25 -11.32
N PHE A 84 20.37 -0.94 -10.96
CA PHE A 84 20.43 -2.16 -10.16
C PHE A 84 20.15 -3.35 -11.06
N ARG A 85 21.08 -4.32 -11.11
CA ARG A 85 20.83 -5.59 -11.80
C ARG A 85 20.11 -6.57 -10.87
N ALA A 86 19.15 -7.29 -11.41
CA ALA A 86 18.39 -8.31 -10.69
C ALA A 86 17.95 -9.40 -11.65
N LYS A 87 17.85 -10.64 -11.14
CA LYS A 87 17.32 -11.78 -11.91
C LYS A 87 15.80 -11.72 -12.11
N ALA A 88 15.11 -11.00 -11.23
CA ALA A 88 13.67 -10.80 -11.26
C ALA A 88 13.34 -9.44 -10.61
N VAL A 89 12.25 -8.82 -11.04
CA VAL A 89 11.73 -7.57 -10.49
C VAL A 89 10.26 -7.76 -10.14
N VAL A 90 9.89 -7.39 -8.91
CA VAL A 90 8.50 -7.39 -8.44
C VAL A 90 8.01 -5.95 -8.37
N LEU A 91 6.98 -5.61 -9.14
CA LEU A 91 6.38 -4.28 -9.17
C LEU A 91 5.21 -4.18 -8.18
N THR A 92 5.34 -3.36 -7.14
CA THR A 92 4.31 -3.09 -6.11
C THR A 92 3.95 -1.61 -6.04
N VAL A 93 3.66 -1.05 -7.21
CA VAL A 93 3.52 0.39 -7.48
C VAL A 93 2.32 1.10 -6.82
N GLY A 94 1.40 0.35 -6.22
CA GLY A 94 0.20 0.91 -5.59
C GLY A 94 -0.59 1.84 -6.53
N THR A 95 -0.90 3.05 -6.04
CA THR A 95 -1.65 4.08 -6.77
C THR A 95 -0.76 5.09 -7.50
N PHE A 96 0.54 4.82 -7.65
CA PHE A 96 1.52 5.80 -8.11
C PHE A 96 1.67 5.88 -9.64
N LEU A 97 1.49 4.79 -10.39
CA LEU A 97 1.65 4.80 -11.85
C LEU A 97 0.65 5.73 -12.52
N ASP A 98 1.15 6.82 -13.11
CA ASP A 98 0.33 7.85 -13.77
C ASP A 98 -0.92 8.22 -12.94
N GLY A 99 -0.67 8.36 -11.62
CA GLY A 99 -1.68 8.62 -10.61
C GLY A 99 -2.27 10.02 -10.77
N LYS A 100 -3.59 10.10 -10.60
CA LYS A 100 -4.36 11.34 -10.67
C LYS A 100 -5.28 11.44 -9.47
N ILE A 101 -5.19 12.55 -8.75
CA ILE A 101 -6.06 12.85 -7.62
C ILE A 101 -7.21 13.72 -8.13
N HIS A 102 -8.40 13.44 -7.62
CA HIS A 102 -9.64 14.13 -7.98
C HIS A 102 -10.30 14.68 -6.72
N ILE A 103 -10.53 15.99 -6.67
CA ILE A 103 -11.25 16.68 -5.59
C ILE A 103 -12.33 17.54 -6.25
N GLY A 104 -13.59 17.08 -6.20
CA GLY A 104 -14.66 17.70 -6.98
C GLY A 104 -14.34 17.63 -8.48
N LEU A 105 -14.31 18.79 -9.13
CA LEU A 105 -13.93 18.94 -10.55
C LEU A 105 -12.41 19.12 -10.72
N ASP A 106 -11.72 19.51 -9.67
CA ASP A 106 -10.28 19.73 -9.69
C ASP A 106 -9.52 18.41 -9.75
N ASN A 107 -8.44 18.43 -10.51
CA ASN A 107 -7.64 17.25 -10.74
C ASN A 107 -6.17 17.60 -10.92
N TYR A 108 -5.31 16.80 -10.30
CA TYR A 108 -3.86 17.02 -10.33
C TYR A 108 -3.12 15.69 -10.28
N SER A 109 -1.87 15.70 -10.76
CA SER A 109 -1.02 14.51 -10.77
C SER A 109 -0.55 14.17 -9.36
N GLY A 110 -0.63 12.90 -8.96
CA GLY A 110 -0.22 12.46 -7.64
C GLY A 110 -0.50 10.97 -7.42
N GLY A 111 0.42 10.27 -6.77
CA GLY A 111 0.20 8.88 -6.37
C GLY A 111 -0.62 8.78 -5.09
N ARG A 112 -0.33 9.67 -4.14
CA ARG A 112 -1.06 9.92 -2.89
C ARG A 112 -1.01 11.43 -2.61
N ALA A 113 -1.85 11.92 -1.70
CA ALA A 113 -1.82 13.32 -1.33
C ALA A 113 -0.42 13.71 -0.79
N GLY A 114 0.25 14.65 -1.45
CA GLY A 114 1.62 15.07 -1.13
C GLY A 114 2.73 14.27 -1.81
N ASP A 115 2.43 13.12 -2.43
CA ASP A 115 3.43 12.28 -3.09
C ASP A 115 3.31 12.35 -4.62
N PRO A 116 4.43 12.55 -5.35
CA PRO A 116 4.41 12.63 -6.81
C PRO A 116 4.03 11.28 -7.45
N PRO A 117 3.44 11.29 -8.66
CA PRO A 117 3.19 10.08 -9.42
C PRO A 117 4.48 9.53 -10.06
N SER A 118 4.48 8.24 -10.41
CA SER A 118 5.53 7.64 -11.24
C SER A 118 5.07 7.64 -12.71
N ILE A 119 5.47 8.67 -13.46
CA ILE A 119 5.10 8.87 -14.87
C ILE A 119 6.05 8.09 -15.80
N PRO A 120 7.39 8.19 -15.68
CA PRO A 120 8.31 7.51 -16.59
C PRO A 120 8.10 5.99 -16.61
N LEU A 121 7.98 5.37 -15.43
CA LEU A 121 7.75 3.93 -15.32
C LEU A 121 6.40 3.52 -15.95
N SER A 122 5.37 4.35 -15.82
CA SER A 122 4.08 4.09 -16.44
C SER A 122 4.16 4.15 -17.97
N ARG A 123 4.96 5.09 -18.53
CA ARG A 123 5.23 5.13 -19.97
C ARG A 123 5.98 3.88 -20.42
N ARG A 124 7.05 3.50 -19.71
CA ARG A 124 7.82 2.30 -20.00
C ARG A 124 6.96 1.05 -20.06
N LEU A 125 6.06 0.87 -19.10
CA LEU A 125 5.16 -0.29 -19.06
C LEU A 125 4.17 -0.31 -20.22
N ARG A 126 3.82 0.85 -20.81
CA ARG A 126 2.96 0.93 -22.00
C ARG A 126 3.70 0.61 -23.30
N GLU A 127 5.03 0.66 -23.32
CA GLU A 127 5.85 0.20 -24.45
C GLU A 127 5.91 -1.33 -24.53
N LEU A 128 5.62 -2.01 -23.43
CA LEU A 128 5.49 -3.46 -23.38
C LEU A 128 4.09 -3.88 -23.89
N PRO A 129 3.93 -5.11 -24.42
CA PRO A 129 2.64 -5.61 -24.92
C PRO A 129 1.65 -5.98 -23.80
N LEU A 130 1.43 -5.06 -22.85
CA LEU A 130 0.56 -5.22 -21.70
C LEU A 130 -0.77 -4.50 -21.93
N ARG A 131 -1.88 -5.15 -21.57
CA ARG A 131 -3.19 -4.49 -21.54
C ARG A 131 -3.25 -3.59 -20.30
N VAL A 132 -3.45 -2.29 -20.50
CA VAL A 132 -3.49 -1.31 -19.41
C VAL A 132 -4.90 -0.74 -19.27
N GLY A 133 -5.42 -0.75 -18.04
CA GLY A 133 -6.67 -0.09 -17.66
C GLY A 133 -6.43 0.95 -16.57
N ARG A 134 -7.44 1.79 -16.30
CA ARG A 134 -7.42 2.71 -15.15
C ARG A 134 -8.50 2.33 -14.15
N LEU A 135 -8.12 2.30 -12.88
CA LEU A 135 -9.04 2.13 -11.76
C LEU A 135 -9.06 3.42 -10.94
N LYS A 136 -10.18 3.66 -10.26
CA LYS A 136 -10.36 4.79 -9.34
C LYS A 136 -10.88 4.29 -8.01
N THR A 137 -10.29 4.78 -6.93
CA THR A 137 -10.72 4.52 -5.56
C THR A 137 -10.86 5.85 -4.81
N GLY A 138 -11.74 5.90 -3.83
CA GLY A 138 -11.98 7.07 -2.99
C GLY A 138 -11.44 6.86 -1.57
N THR A 139 -11.05 7.94 -0.92
CA THR A 139 -10.72 7.95 0.52
C THR A 139 -11.58 9.02 1.21
N PRO A 140 -12.23 8.71 2.35
CA PRO A 140 -13.02 9.71 3.07
C PRO A 140 -12.11 10.82 3.65
N PRO A 141 -12.66 12.02 3.90
CA PRO A 141 -11.91 13.10 4.54
C PRO A 141 -11.43 12.69 5.93
N ARG A 142 -10.35 13.34 6.38
CA ARG A 142 -9.87 13.23 7.77
C ARG A 142 -10.46 14.38 8.56
N ILE A 143 -11.08 14.06 9.69
CA ILE A 143 -11.80 15.00 10.54
C ILE A 143 -11.09 15.04 11.89
N ASP A 144 -10.98 16.23 12.47
CA ASP A 144 -10.47 16.41 13.83
C ASP A 144 -11.48 15.81 14.83
N ALA A 145 -11.05 14.87 15.66
CA ALA A 145 -11.92 14.22 16.63
C ALA A 145 -12.51 15.22 17.65
N ARG A 146 -11.82 16.33 17.95
CA ARG A 146 -12.27 17.33 18.92
C ARG A 146 -13.50 18.11 18.45
N THR A 147 -13.78 18.11 17.14
CA THR A 147 -14.93 18.80 16.56
C THR A 147 -16.16 17.91 16.45
N ILE A 148 -16.09 16.66 16.94
CA ILE A 148 -17.18 15.69 16.89
C ILE A 148 -17.82 15.57 18.28
N ASP A 149 -19.14 15.76 18.37
CA ASP A 149 -19.89 15.42 19.58
C ASP A 149 -20.22 13.92 19.61
N PHE A 150 -19.30 13.13 20.19
CA PHE A 150 -19.47 11.69 20.31
C PHE A 150 -20.68 11.26 21.16
N ARG A 151 -21.25 12.14 22.01
CA ARG A 151 -22.45 11.82 22.80
C ARG A 151 -23.70 11.65 21.93
N ARG A 152 -23.69 12.23 20.72
CA ARG A 152 -24.76 12.09 19.73
C ARG A 152 -24.51 10.93 18.75
N THR A 153 -23.46 10.15 18.97
CA THR A 153 -23.12 8.99 18.15
C THR A 153 -23.40 7.70 18.91
N GLY A 154 -23.88 6.68 18.21
CA GLY A 154 -23.98 5.35 18.80
C GLY A 154 -22.59 4.80 19.05
N ALA A 155 -22.27 4.45 20.30
CA ALA A 155 -21.15 3.57 20.55
C ALA A 155 -21.46 2.24 19.85
N THR A 156 -20.53 1.73 19.04
CA THR A 156 -20.67 0.38 18.50
C THR A 156 -20.49 -0.58 19.68
N ALA A 157 -21.60 -0.88 20.36
CA ALA A 157 -21.62 -1.65 21.59
C ALA A 157 -21.17 -3.09 21.35
N TRP A 158 -20.38 -3.56 22.30
CA TRP A 158 -19.64 -4.81 22.28
C TRP A 158 -20.58 -5.99 22.53
N ARG A 159 -20.65 -6.92 21.57
CA ARG A 159 -20.99 -8.32 21.76
C ARG A 159 -20.04 -9.15 20.92
#